data_AF-A0A2E6SXY7-F1
#
_entry.id   AF-A0A2E6SXY7-F1
#
_cell.length_a   1.000
_cell.length_b   1.000
_cell.length_c   1.000
_cell.angle_alpha   90.00
_cell.angle_beta   90.00
_cell.angle_gamma   90.00
#
_symmetry.space_group_name_H-M   'P 1'
#
loop_
_entity.id
_entity.type
_entity.pdbx_description
1 polymer ?
#
loop_
_entity_poly.entity_id
_entity_poly.type
_entity_poly.pdbx_seq_one_letter_code
_entity_poly.pdbx_strand_id
1 'polypeptide(L)'
;MTFLKKTSIALLALLLSTSIHAQLAERVLVGYWENWNANFIKIADLDERYNVIVLAFFEADINNNANDNIVDDLEWGPYNSRGYTNADIKSDILTKQADGKTILVSIGGGNGSFKLNSIEDKDTYVSKVKAFISEYNVDGIDLDIEKDNYMCFGQQSMDNPAASLQYLIDGTKEIMEWYRGEYGKKMILTSAPEVRYVTSGLSPWNACHGTYLPFIEQMSDSLDLLMVQYYNSGSVYAIPGHPVATTEYYEGTVDFVIVNTEAVIEGFKSKNNKVSGTYSGLPASKVVISLPSCGDAASLSGENLKAAANYIMGRGDKPGNYTLDNSYPELRGFMTWSASHDAKKCNYSYADAFSSTFDSLLNIQKPSINNQLTVYPNPSHGSLVIDSKQLVGQKLQITDLEGKLIFSQTITSEKTYIHLDQIASGIYTIQSSSYVTKWIVK
;
A
#
# COMPACT_ATOMS: atom_id res chain seq x y z
N MET A 1 -14.99 -46.62 54.31
CA MET A 1 -15.00 -47.54 53.15
C MET A 1 -16.24 -47.19 52.35
N THR A 2 -16.24 -46.65 51.14
CA THR A 2 -15.26 -46.71 50.04
C THR A 2 -15.54 -45.49 49.14
N PHE A 3 -14.52 -44.70 48.83
CA PHE A 3 -14.64 -43.43 48.08
C PHE A 3 -14.86 -43.67 46.58
N LEU A 4 -15.84 -42.96 46.00
CA LEU A 4 -16.10 -42.88 44.56
C LEU A 4 -14.96 -42.13 43.84
N LYS A 5 -14.49 -42.71 42.74
CA LYS A 5 -13.60 -42.09 41.75
C LYS A 5 -14.31 -40.91 41.06
N LYS A 6 -13.73 -39.71 41.12
CA LYS A 6 -14.00 -38.61 40.19
C LYS A 6 -12.83 -38.50 39.22
N THR A 7 -13.04 -38.95 37.98
CA THR A 7 -12.18 -38.64 36.84
C THR A 7 -12.37 -37.18 36.46
N SER A 8 -11.32 -36.38 36.61
CA SER A 8 -11.28 -34.99 36.11
C SER A 8 -10.80 -35.02 34.66
N ILE A 9 -11.67 -34.60 33.75
CA ILE A 9 -11.31 -34.31 32.35
C ILE A 9 -10.63 -32.94 32.36
N ALA A 10 -9.32 -32.92 32.11
CA ALA A 10 -8.59 -31.67 31.87
C ALA A 10 -8.95 -31.19 30.45
N LEU A 11 -9.78 -30.15 30.39
CA LEU A 11 -10.09 -29.45 29.15
C LEU A 11 -8.88 -28.57 28.79
N LEU A 12 -8.10 -29.00 27.81
CA LEU A 12 -7.01 -28.19 27.23
C LEU A 12 -7.66 -27.08 26.38
N ALA A 13 -7.91 -25.92 26.99
CA ALA A 13 -8.33 -24.74 26.26
C ALA A 13 -7.13 -24.20 25.47
N LEU A 14 -7.04 -24.59 24.20
CA LEU A 14 -6.16 -23.96 23.24
C LEU A 14 -6.70 -22.54 23.00
N LEU A 15 -6.12 -21.54 23.66
CA LEU A 15 -6.32 -20.13 23.32
C LEU A 15 -5.73 -19.90 21.93
N LEU A 16 -6.54 -20.14 20.90
CA LEU A 16 -6.33 -19.54 19.58
C LEU A 16 -6.49 -18.04 19.77
N SER A 17 -5.38 -17.35 20.03
CA SER A 17 -5.31 -15.91 19.83
C SER A 17 -5.51 -15.65 18.34
N THR A 18 -6.76 -15.44 17.91
CA THR A 18 -7.02 -14.80 16.63
C THR A 18 -6.57 -13.35 16.78
N SER A 19 -5.27 -13.12 16.57
CA SER A 19 -4.76 -11.78 16.34
C SER A 19 -5.45 -11.28 15.07
N ILE A 20 -6.51 -10.49 15.24
CA ILE A 20 -7.13 -9.72 14.15
C ILE A 20 -6.06 -8.72 13.73
N HIS A 21 -5.15 -9.14 12.85
CA HIS A 21 -4.25 -8.22 12.18
C HIS A 21 -5.09 -7.44 11.17
N ALA A 22 -5.00 -6.10 11.22
CA ALA A 22 -5.53 -5.28 10.16
C ALA A 22 -4.90 -5.72 8.82
N GLN A 23 -5.72 -5.84 7.77
CA GLN A 23 -5.27 -6.36 6.47
C GLN A 23 -4.30 -5.41 5.75
N LEU A 24 -4.29 -4.13 6.16
CA LEU A 24 -3.32 -3.11 5.78
C LEU A 24 -2.68 -2.52 7.03
N ALA A 25 -1.38 -2.22 6.96
CA ALA A 25 -0.65 -1.48 7.99
C ALA A 25 -1.25 -0.07 8.18
N GLU A 26 -1.06 0.53 9.37
CA GLU A 26 -1.52 1.91 9.65
C GLU A 26 -0.87 2.92 8.70
N ARG A 27 0.40 2.71 8.32
CA ARG A 27 1.09 3.50 7.30
C ARG A 27 1.49 2.61 6.14
N VAL A 28 1.08 2.98 4.95
CA VAL A 28 1.30 2.19 3.73
C VAL A 28 2.27 2.90 2.79
N LEU A 29 3.19 2.14 2.23
CA LEU A 29 3.92 2.51 1.04
C LEU A 29 3.47 1.57 -0.08
N VAL A 30 2.63 2.10 -0.95
CA VAL A 30 2.10 1.40 -2.11
C VAL A 30 3.06 1.59 -3.29
N GLY A 31 3.39 0.50 -3.97
CA GLY A 31 4.26 0.53 -5.14
C GLY A 31 3.72 -0.32 -6.27
N TYR A 32 3.55 0.27 -7.44
CA TYR A 32 3.27 -0.49 -8.65
C TYR A 32 4.51 -1.28 -9.08
N TRP A 33 4.31 -2.55 -9.42
CA TRP A 33 5.33 -3.43 -9.97
C TRP A 33 5.09 -3.61 -11.47
N GLU A 34 6.04 -3.13 -12.26
CA GLU A 34 5.99 -3.18 -13.72
C GLU A 34 6.24 -4.59 -14.26
N ASN A 35 5.22 -5.22 -14.85
CA ASN A 35 5.29 -6.54 -15.48
C ASN A 35 5.84 -6.47 -16.93
N TRP A 36 6.87 -5.66 -17.18
CA TRP A 36 7.54 -5.53 -18.49
C TRP A 36 9.03 -5.18 -18.34
N ASN A 37 9.75 -5.04 -19.47
CA ASN A 37 11.21 -5.01 -19.47
C ASN A 37 11.84 -3.72 -18.88
N ALA A 38 11.18 -2.58 -19.02
CA ALA A 38 11.80 -1.26 -18.90
C ALA A 38 12.50 -1.07 -17.53
N ASN A 39 11.82 -1.45 -16.45
CA ASN A 39 12.34 -1.39 -15.08
C ASN A 39 12.32 -2.76 -14.38
N PHE A 40 12.51 -3.85 -15.14
CA PHE A 40 12.36 -5.22 -14.64
C PHE A 40 13.12 -5.49 -13.34
N ILE A 41 12.39 -5.92 -12.32
CA ILE A 41 12.85 -6.42 -11.02
C ILE A 41 11.95 -7.59 -10.63
N LYS A 42 12.45 -8.62 -9.94
CA LYS A 42 11.56 -9.67 -9.41
C LYS A 42 10.76 -9.11 -8.24
N ILE A 43 9.56 -9.63 -8.03
CA ILE A 43 8.73 -9.25 -6.87
C ILE A 43 9.50 -9.54 -5.56
N ALA A 44 10.21 -10.67 -5.49
CA ALA A 44 11.06 -11.01 -4.33
C ALA A 44 12.12 -9.93 -4.00
N ASP A 45 12.66 -9.26 -5.02
CA ASP A 45 13.77 -8.30 -4.89
C ASP A 45 13.27 -6.85 -4.63
N LEU A 46 11.96 -6.62 -4.56
CA LEU A 46 11.41 -5.31 -4.19
C LEU A 46 11.81 -4.93 -2.76
N ASP A 47 12.10 -3.64 -2.56
CA ASP A 47 12.49 -3.09 -1.26
C ASP A 47 11.42 -3.37 -0.20
N GLU A 48 11.86 -3.85 0.95
CA GLU A 48 11.00 -4.28 2.05
C GLU A 48 10.08 -3.18 2.61
N ARG A 49 10.36 -1.91 2.34
CA ARG A 49 9.49 -0.80 2.76
C ARG A 49 8.18 -0.76 2.00
N TYR A 50 8.12 -1.27 0.76
CA TYR A 50 6.88 -1.41 0.01
C TYR A 50 6.01 -2.50 0.63
N ASN A 51 5.08 -2.10 1.49
CA ASN A 51 4.20 -3.00 2.22
C ASN A 51 2.88 -3.29 1.51
N VAL A 52 2.59 -2.58 0.42
CA VAL A 52 1.52 -2.90 -0.53
C VAL A 52 2.13 -2.90 -1.94
N ILE A 53 2.10 -4.05 -2.60
CA ILE A 53 2.64 -4.25 -3.95
C ILE A 53 1.47 -4.43 -4.90
N VAL A 54 1.45 -3.62 -5.97
CA VAL A 54 0.37 -3.61 -6.95
C VAL A 54 0.90 -4.15 -8.29
N LEU A 55 0.40 -5.29 -8.73
CA LEU A 55 0.84 -5.94 -9.97
C LEU A 55 0.24 -5.22 -11.19
N ALA A 56 1.08 -4.60 -12.01
CA ALA A 56 0.68 -3.83 -13.18
C ALA A 56 0.99 -4.62 -14.47
N PHE A 57 0.03 -5.04 -15.29
CA PHE A 57 -1.43 -4.90 -15.15
C PHE A 57 -2.18 -6.18 -15.56
N PHE A 58 -3.41 -6.30 -15.07
CA PHE A 58 -4.46 -7.09 -15.69
C PHE A 58 -5.25 -6.17 -16.63
N GLU A 59 -4.97 -6.27 -17.93
CA GLU A 59 -5.30 -5.24 -18.92
C GLU A 59 -6.01 -5.80 -20.14
N ALA A 60 -6.78 -4.94 -20.82
CA ALA A 60 -7.52 -5.27 -22.03
C ALA A 60 -6.84 -4.74 -23.31
N ASP A 61 -5.52 -4.92 -23.48
CA ASP A 61 -4.73 -4.35 -24.60
C ASP A 61 -4.30 -5.38 -25.66
N ILE A 62 -5.21 -6.24 -26.13
CA ILE A 62 -4.86 -7.31 -27.09
C ILE A 62 -4.41 -6.75 -28.46
N ASN A 63 -4.90 -5.57 -28.84
CA ASN A 63 -4.64 -4.94 -30.14
C ASN A 63 -3.48 -3.92 -30.12
N ASN A 64 -2.83 -3.70 -28.96
CA ASN A 64 -1.87 -2.60 -28.76
C ASN A 64 -2.48 -1.23 -29.13
N ASN A 65 -3.75 -1.02 -28.76
CA ASN A 65 -4.50 0.18 -29.07
C ASN A 65 -5.42 0.56 -27.91
N ALA A 66 -4.93 1.48 -27.09
CA ALA A 66 -5.59 1.98 -25.88
C ALA A 66 -6.99 2.62 -26.05
N ASN A 67 -7.58 2.61 -27.26
CA ASN A 67 -8.88 3.21 -27.55
C ASN A 67 -9.92 2.23 -28.10
N ASP A 68 -9.59 0.95 -28.33
CA ASP A 68 -10.53 -0.06 -28.84
C ASP A 68 -10.80 -1.22 -27.87
N ASN A 69 -10.18 -1.19 -26.69
CA ASN A 69 -10.28 -2.21 -25.66
C ASN A 69 -11.73 -2.50 -25.23
N ILE A 70 -12.03 -3.78 -25.11
CA ILE A 70 -13.27 -4.31 -24.52
C ILE A 70 -12.94 -5.30 -23.40
N VAL A 71 -13.89 -5.55 -22.51
CA VAL A 71 -13.68 -6.46 -21.36
C VAL A 71 -13.34 -7.90 -21.77
N ASP A 72 -13.77 -8.33 -22.95
CA ASP A 72 -13.42 -9.64 -23.53
C ASP A 72 -11.91 -9.78 -23.81
N ASP A 73 -11.17 -8.67 -23.90
CA ASP A 73 -9.72 -8.65 -24.09
C ASP A 73 -8.96 -8.62 -22.76
N LEU A 74 -9.65 -8.42 -21.62
CA LEU A 74 -9.02 -8.35 -20.30
C LEU A 74 -8.26 -9.65 -19.97
N GLU A 75 -6.94 -9.56 -19.87
CA GLU A 75 -6.08 -10.71 -19.63
C GLU A 75 -4.83 -10.36 -18.82
N TRP A 76 -4.16 -11.40 -18.32
CA TRP A 76 -2.86 -11.28 -17.68
C TRP A 76 -1.77 -11.83 -18.60
N GLY A 77 -0.96 -10.92 -19.14
CA GLY A 77 0.19 -11.24 -19.99
C GLY A 77 1.52 -11.00 -19.25
N PRO A 78 2.05 -11.97 -18.47
CA PRO A 78 3.35 -11.82 -17.83
C PRO A 78 4.46 -11.58 -18.84
N TYR A 79 5.34 -10.63 -18.56
CA TYR A 79 6.57 -10.51 -19.34
C TYR A 79 7.56 -11.61 -18.96
N ASN A 80 7.41 -12.77 -19.60
CA ASN A 80 8.21 -13.99 -19.35
C ASN A 80 9.67 -13.91 -19.87
N SER A 81 10.20 -12.72 -20.10
CA SER A 81 11.60 -12.59 -20.50
C SER A 81 12.53 -12.75 -19.30
N ARG A 82 13.81 -13.04 -19.56
CA ARG A 82 14.84 -13.29 -18.52
C ARG A 82 14.57 -14.49 -17.61
N GLY A 83 13.64 -15.38 -18.00
CA GLY A 83 13.35 -16.61 -17.28
C GLY A 83 12.55 -16.43 -15.99
N TYR A 84 11.86 -15.30 -15.83
CA TYR A 84 10.92 -15.07 -14.73
C TYR A 84 9.52 -15.44 -15.20
N THR A 85 8.96 -16.50 -14.65
CA THR A 85 7.74 -17.16 -15.12
C THR A 85 6.54 -16.84 -14.23
N ASN A 86 5.33 -17.18 -14.68
CA ASN A 86 4.14 -17.16 -13.82
C ASN A 86 4.29 -17.99 -12.54
N ALA A 87 5.04 -19.10 -12.59
CA ALA A 87 5.29 -19.91 -11.39
C ALA A 87 6.16 -19.15 -10.38
N ASP A 88 7.17 -18.42 -10.86
CA ASP A 88 8.02 -17.57 -10.02
C ASP A 88 7.21 -16.41 -9.43
N ILE A 89 6.37 -15.75 -10.24
CA ILE A 89 5.47 -14.67 -9.77
C ILE A 89 4.57 -15.19 -8.64
N LYS A 90 3.87 -16.32 -8.84
CA LYS A 90 3.00 -16.92 -7.81
C LYS A 90 3.77 -17.28 -6.54
N SER A 91 5.00 -17.80 -6.67
CA SER A 91 5.86 -18.10 -5.52
C SER A 91 6.28 -16.84 -4.76
N ASP A 92 6.64 -15.77 -5.48
CA ASP A 92 7.05 -14.51 -4.88
C ASP A 92 5.86 -13.81 -4.17
N ILE A 93 4.66 -13.87 -4.74
CA ILE A 93 3.42 -13.38 -4.11
C ILE A 93 3.23 -14.04 -2.73
N LEU A 94 3.25 -15.37 -2.68
CA LEU A 94 3.08 -16.12 -1.42
C LEU A 94 4.19 -15.80 -0.41
N THR A 95 5.42 -15.61 -0.89
CA THR A 95 6.56 -15.23 -0.04
C THR A 95 6.35 -13.84 0.57
N LYS A 96 6.02 -12.84 -0.23
CA LYS A 96 5.76 -11.47 0.26
C LYS A 96 4.54 -11.42 1.17
N GLN A 97 3.48 -12.19 0.89
CA GLN A 97 2.35 -12.32 1.82
C GLN A 97 2.76 -12.92 3.16
N ALA A 98 3.63 -13.94 3.16
CA ALA A 98 4.19 -14.52 4.39
C ALA A 98 5.05 -13.52 5.18
N ASP A 99 5.70 -12.58 4.49
CA ASP A 99 6.43 -11.45 5.08
C ASP A 99 5.51 -10.29 5.53
N GLY A 100 4.18 -10.49 5.46
CA GLY A 100 3.18 -9.53 5.90
C GLY A 100 2.92 -8.39 4.91
N LYS A 101 3.33 -8.53 3.65
CA LYS A 101 2.99 -7.58 2.58
C LYS A 101 1.62 -7.89 2.01
N THR A 102 0.96 -6.85 1.53
CA THR A 102 -0.27 -6.98 0.76
C THR A 102 0.05 -7.02 -0.73
N ILE A 103 -0.56 -7.95 -1.46
CA ILE A 103 -0.43 -8.02 -2.93
C ILE A 103 -1.79 -7.74 -3.57
N LEU A 104 -1.84 -6.77 -4.48
CA LEU A 104 -3.03 -6.43 -5.27
C LEU A 104 -2.76 -6.64 -6.76
N VAL A 105 -3.79 -6.90 -7.55
CA VAL A 105 -3.71 -6.78 -9.01
C VAL A 105 -4.36 -5.47 -9.45
N SER A 106 -3.66 -4.68 -10.28
CA SER A 106 -4.26 -3.49 -10.89
C SER A 106 -4.92 -3.81 -12.20
N ILE A 107 -6.14 -3.29 -12.36
CA ILE A 107 -7.00 -3.51 -13.51
C ILE A 107 -7.12 -2.20 -14.27
N GLY A 108 -6.67 -2.19 -15.52
CA GLY A 108 -6.70 -1.02 -16.40
C GLY A 108 -5.31 -0.59 -16.84
N GLY A 109 -4.89 0.59 -16.39
CA GLY A 109 -3.70 1.31 -16.85
C GLY A 109 -3.96 2.07 -18.16
N GLY A 110 -3.04 2.98 -18.48
CA GLY A 110 -3.13 3.84 -19.65
C GLY A 110 -3.25 3.15 -21.02
N ASN A 111 -2.91 1.86 -21.13
CA ASN A 111 -3.10 1.10 -22.37
C ASN A 111 -4.23 0.07 -22.28
N GLY A 112 -4.58 -0.38 -21.08
CA GLY A 112 -5.43 -1.54 -20.84
C GLY A 112 -6.84 -1.26 -20.35
N SER A 113 -7.21 0.01 -20.25
CA SER A 113 -8.49 0.44 -19.70
C SER A 113 -9.67 0.06 -20.61
N PHE A 114 -10.85 -0.16 -20.03
CA PHE A 114 -12.07 -0.56 -20.74
C PHE A 114 -13.31 0.02 -20.04
N LYS A 115 -14.48 -0.07 -20.69
CA LYS A 115 -15.77 0.34 -20.12
C LYS A 115 -16.77 -0.81 -20.22
N LEU A 116 -17.53 -1.01 -19.15
CA LEU A 116 -18.62 -1.98 -19.09
C LEU A 116 -19.90 -1.31 -19.63
N ASN A 117 -20.47 -1.83 -20.71
CA ASN A 117 -21.62 -1.24 -21.39
C ASN A 117 -22.92 -2.04 -21.18
N SER A 118 -22.82 -3.25 -20.63
CA SER A 118 -23.96 -4.12 -20.38
C SER A 118 -23.76 -5.01 -19.16
N ILE A 119 -24.81 -5.78 -18.84
CA ILE A 119 -24.76 -6.81 -17.79
C ILE A 119 -23.79 -7.93 -18.21
N GLU A 120 -23.77 -8.30 -19.49
CA GLU A 120 -22.84 -9.30 -20.02
C GLU A 120 -21.39 -8.84 -19.84
N ASP A 121 -21.08 -7.58 -20.15
CA ASP A 121 -19.73 -7.04 -19.91
C ASP A 121 -19.35 -7.12 -18.43
N LYS A 122 -20.28 -6.75 -17.54
CA LYS A 122 -20.09 -6.85 -16.08
C LYS A 122 -19.83 -8.30 -15.66
N ASP A 123 -20.61 -9.25 -16.15
CA ASP A 123 -20.46 -10.67 -15.81
C ASP A 123 -19.12 -11.24 -16.32
N THR A 124 -18.67 -10.84 -17.52
CA THR A 124 -17.34 -11.15 -18.04
C THR A 124 -16.23 -10.59 -17.14
N TYR A 125 -16.32 -9.31 -16.77
CA TYR A 125 -15.38 -8.66 -15.85
C TYR A 125 -15.27 -9.43 -14.53
N VAL A 126 -16.42 -9.70 -13.90
CA VAL A 126 -16.48 -10.43 -12.64
C VAL A 126 -15.85 -11.81 -12.76
N SER A 127 -16.22 -12.57 -13.80
CA SER A 127 -15.68 -13.92 -14.04
C SER A 127 -14.16 -13.91 -14.18
N LYS A 128 -13.62 -13.01 -15.01
CA LYS A 128 -12.19 -12.90 -15.28
C LYS A 128 -11.39 -12.48 -14.05
N VAL A 129 -11.87 -11.51 -13.29
CA VAL A 129 -11.21 -11.07 -12.06
C VAL A 129 -11.22 -12.17 -10.99
N LYS A 130 -12.34 -12.87 -10.80
CA LYS A 130 -12.43 -14.02 -9.88
C LYS A 130 -11.42 -15.12 -10.27
N ALA A 131 -11.30 -15.41 -11.57
CA ALA A 131 -10.34 -16.38 -12.08
C ALA A 131 -8.89 -15.96 -11.79
N PHE A 132 -8.54 -14.70 -12.05
CA PHE A 132 -7.21 -14.16 -11.74
C PHE A 132 -6.89 -14.27 -10.24
N ILE A 133 -7.81 -13.80 -9.38
CA ILE A 133 -7.63 -13.85 -7.92
C ILE A 133 -7.41 -15.29 -7.47
N SER A 134 -8.21 -16.23 -7.98
CA SER A 134 -8.08 -17.65 -7.64
C SER A 134 -6.74 -18.24 -8.09
N GLU A 135 -6.24 -17.81 -9.26
CA GLU A 135 -5.01 -18.34 -9.84
C GLU A 135 -3.73 -17.78 -9.18
N TYR A 136 -3.73 -16.50 -8.81
CA TYR A 136 -2.56 -15.81 -8.26
C TYR A 136 -2.61 -15.60 -6.74
N ASN A 137 -3.77 -15.85 -6.11
CA ASN A 137 -3.99 -15.72 -4.67
C ASN A 137 -3.66 -14.31 -4.12
N VAL A 138 -4.01 -13.27 -4.86
CA VAL A 138 -3.82 -11.87 -4.42
C VAL A 138 -4.82 -11.49 -3.31
N ASP A 139 -4.48 -10.46 -2.52
CA ASP A 139 -5.28 -9.99 -1.38
C ASP A 139 -6.44 -9.07 -1.78
N GLY A 140 -6.47 -8.64 -3.04
CA GLY A 140 -7.49 -7.74 -3.55
C GLY A 140 -7.16 -7.17 -4.92
N ILE A 141 -7.91 -6.13 -5.27
CA ILE A 141 -7.79 -5.46 -6.57
C ILE A 141 -7.56 -3.97 -6.40
N ASP A 142 -6.91 -3.40 -7.40
CA ASP A 142 -6.78 -1.97 -7.63
C ASP A 142 -7.49 -1.62 -8.94
N LEU A 143 -8.34 -0.59 -8.91
CA LEU A 143 -9.02 -0.08 -10.10
C LEU A 143 -8.30 1.15 -10.64
N ASP A 144 -7.60 0.97 -11.75
CA ASP A 144 -6.82 1.99 -12.45
C ASP A 144 -7.36 2.19 -13.87
N ILE A 145 -8.67 2.42 -13.98
CA ILE A 145 -9.30 2.68 -15.28
C ILE A 145 -9.03 4.14 -15.66
N GLU A 146 -8.44 4.32 -16.83
CA GLU A 146 -7.98 5.59 -17.39
C GLU A 146 -8.63 5.88 -18.74
N LYS A 147 -8.22 6.99 -19.36
CA LYS A 147 -8.66 7.51 -20.66
C LYS A 147 -10.10 8.00 -20.69
N ASP A 148 -10.26 9.08 -21.45
CA ASP A 148 -11.55 9.73 -21.62
C ASP A 148 -12.63 8.80 -22.21
N ASN A 149 -12.26 7.89 -23.12
CA ASN A 149 -13.22 6.94 -23.71
C ASN A 149 -13.90 6.06 -22.65
N TYR A 150 -13.18 5.71 -21.58
CA TYR A 150 -13.66 4.81 -20.55
C TYR A 150 -14.12 5.54 -19.29
N MET A 151 -13.52 6.69 -18.99
CA MET A 151 -13.79 7.44 -17.75
C MET A 151 -14.73 8.63 -17.92
N CYS A 152 -15.00 9.09 -19.15
CA CYS A 152 -16.03 10.10 -19.40
C CYS A 152 -17.41 9.45 -19.47
N PHE A 153 -18.07 9.39 -18.32
CA PHE A 153 -19.42 8.86 -18.19
C PHE A 153 -20.50 9.85 -18.68
N GLY A 154 -21.73 9.36 -18.78
CA GLY A 154 -22.91 10.14 -19.11
C GLY A 154 -23.35 11.08 -17.97
N GLN A 155 -24.56 11.62 -18.08
CA GLN A 155 -25.19 12.39 -17.00
C GLN A 155 -25.39 11.50 -15.77
N GLN A 156 -25.02 12.00 -14.60
CA GLN A 156 -25.05 11.26 -13.34
C GLN A 156 -25.13 12.18 -12.12
N SER A 157 -25.42 11.59 -10.96
CA SER A 157 -25.27 12.21 -9.65
C SER A 157 -24.50 11.27 -8.72
N MET A 158 -24.07 11.78 -7.56
CA MET A 158 -23.41 10.96 -6.53
C MET A 158 -24.27 9.74 -6.13
N ASP A 159 -25.60 9.92 -6.04
CA ASP A 159 -26.54 8.86 -5.66
C ASP A 159 -27.03 8.01 -6.85
N ASN A 160 -26.89 8.50 -8.08
CA ASN A 160 -27.35 7.82 -9.29
C ASN A 160 -26.26 7.86 -10.38
N PRO A 161 -25.27 6.96 -10.29
CA PRO A 161 -24.19 6.83 -11.27
C PRO A 161 -24.70 6.55 -12.69
N ALA A 162 -23.90 6.90 -13.70
CA ALA A 162 -24.19 6.46 -15.06
C ALA A 162 -24.17 4.93 -15.16
N ALA A 163 -24.97 4.34 -16.06
CA ALA A 163 -25.14 2.88 -16.16
C ALA A 163 -23.80 2.10 -16.24
N SER A 164 -22.85 2.57 -17.04
CA SER A 164 -21.53 1.92 -17.17
C SER A 164 -20.68 2.02 -15.90
N LEU A 165 -20.80 3.11 -15.13
CA LEU A 165 -20.17 3.22 -13.83
C LEU A 165 -20.88 2.34 -12.79
N GLN A 166 -22.21 2.24 -12.88
CA GLN A 166 -23.01 1.35 -12.04
C GLN A 166 -22.63 -0.12 -12.25
N TYR A 167 -22.38 -0.55 -13.49
CA TYR A 167 -21.87 -1.89 -13.76
C TYR A 167 -20.50 -2.14 -13.09
N LEU A 168 -19.59 -1.16 -13.12
CA LEU A 168 -18.31 -1.29 -12.42
C LEU A 168 -18.49 -1.40 -10.89
N ILE A 169 -19.39 -0.59 -10.30
CA ILE A 169 -19.75 -0.63 -8.88
C ILE A 169 -20.32 -2.01 -8.51
N ASP A 170 -21.32 -2.47 -9.24
CA ASP A 170 -22.02 -3.72 -8.96
C ASP A 170 -21.10 -4.93 -9.14
N GLY A 171 -20.31 -4.96 -10.22
CA GLY A 171 -19.32 -6.01 -10.45
C GLY A 171 -18.26 -6.05 -9.35
N THR A 172 -17.77 -4.89 -8.90
CA THR A 172 -16.80 -4.82 -7.81
C THR A 172 -17.39 -5.33 -6.49
N LYS A 173 -18.63 -4.96 -6.16
CA LYS A 173 -19.34 -5.47 -4.97
C LYS A 173 -19.53 -6.99 -5.05
N GLU A 174 -19.87 -7.51 -6.22
CA GLU A 174 -20.04 -8.96 -6.44
C GLU A 174 -18.73 -9.74 -6.25
N ILE A 175 -17.60 -9.20 -6.72
CA ILE A 175 -16.27 -9.79 -6.50
C ILE A 175 -15.93 -9.76 -5.01
N MET A 176 -16.18 -8.64 -4.32
CA MET A 176 -15.92 -8.51 -2.87
C MET A 176 -16.75 -9.49 -2.02
N GLU A 177 -18.02 -9.68 -2.37
CA GLU A 177 -18.91 -10.62 -1.68
C GLU A 177 -18.43 -12.06 -1.90
N TRP A 178 -18.12 -12.43 -3.15
CA TRP A 178 -17.54 -13.73 -3.47
C TRP A 178 -16.24 -13.97 -2.71
N TYR A 179 -15.31 -13.01 -2.72
CA TYR A 179 -14.01 -13.13 -2.05
C TYR A 179 -14.17 -13.40 -0.55
N ARG A 180 -15.15 -12.73 0.08
CA ARG A 180 -15.47 -12.95 1.50
C ARG A 180 -16.01 -14.35 1.75
N GLY A 181 -16.84 -14.86 0.86
CA GLY A 181 -17.35 -16.24 0.93
C GLY A 181 -16.24 -17.29 0.75
N GLU A 182 -15.36 -17.08 -0.22
CA GLU A 182 -14.30 -18.02 -0.59
C GLU A 182 -13.15 -18.05 0.44
N TYR A 183 -12.69 -16.87 0.88
CA TYR A 183 -11.48 -16.73 1.71
C TYR A 183 -11.77 -16.37 3.17
N GLY A 184 -13.03 -16.14 3.54
CA GLY A 184 -13.43 -15.82 4.92
C GLY A 184 -12.90 -14.47 5.45
N LYS A 185 -12.40 -13.60 4.58
CA LYS A 185 -11.84 -12.28 4.92
C LYS A 185 -12.31 -11.20 3.94
N LYS A 186 -12.19 -9.92 4.31
CA LYS A 186 -12.49 -8.80 3.41
C LYS A 186 -11.50 -8.84 2.21
N MET A 187 -11.97 -8.52 1.01
CA MET A 187 -11.09 -8.21 -0.10
C MET A 187 -10.58 -6.78 0.06
N ILE A 188 -9.29 -6.54 -0.18
CA ILE A 188 -8.77 -5.18 -0.21
C ILE A 188 -9.19 -4.53 -1.52
N LEU A 189 -9.75 -3.32 -1.44
CA LEU A 189 -10.13 -2.54 -2.61
C LEU A 189 -9.38 -1.22 -2.62
N THR A 190 -8.61 -0.99 -3.68
CA THR A 190 -8.01 0.32 -3.96
C THR A 190 -8.46 0.86 -5.31
N SER A 191 -8.29 2.16 -5.51
CA SER A 191 -8.47 2.77 -6.83
C SER A 191 -7.51 3.94 -7.01
N ALA A 192 -6.95 4.07 -8.21
CA ALA A 192 -5.95 5.07 -8.56
C ALA A 192 -6.41 5.96 -9.74
N PRO A 193 -7.54 6.68 -9.65
CA PRO A 193 -7.99 7.54 -10.74
C PRO A 193 -7.07 8.76 -10.89
N GLU A 194 -6.95 9.30 -12.10
CA GLU A 194 -6.33 10.62 -12.33
C GLU A 194 -7.10 11.75 -11.61
N VAL A 195 -6.41 12.84 -11.23
CA VAL A 195 -7.03 14.10 -10.72
C VAL A 195 -8.20 14.53 -11.60
N ARG A 196 -8.04 14.38 -12.92
CA ARG A 196 -9.06 14.69 -13.94
C ARG A 196 -10.43 14.12 -13.56
N TYR A 197 -10.50 12.86 -13.16
CA TYR A 197 -11.77 12.18 -12.93
C TYR A 197 -12.29 12.34 -11.48
N VAL A 198 -11.55 13.04 -10.63
CA VAL A 198 -11.87 13.28 -9.21
C VAL A 198 -11.89 14.78 -8.90
N THR A 199 -10.76 15.33 -8.44
CA THR A 199 -10.65 16.69 -7.88
C THR A 199 -10.80 17.78 -8.93
N SER A 200 -10.54 17.51 -10.21
CA SER A 200 -10.87 18.46 -11.28
C SER A 200 -12.37 18.77 -11.38
N GLY A 201 -13.24 17.98 -10.73
CA GLY A 201 -14.66 18.31 -10.51
C GLY A 201 -14.89 19.61 -9.72
N LEU A 202 -13.86 20.17 -9.07
CA LEU A 202 -13.85 21.53 -8.51
C LEU A 202 -13.91 22.63 -9.56
N SER A 203 -13.71 22.29 -10.84
CA SER A 203 -13.79 23.21 -11.97
C SER A 203 -15.01 22.90 -12.86
N PRO A 204 -15.61 23.92 -13.52
CA PRO A 204 -16.69 23.71 -14.47
C PRO A 204 -16.20 23.27 -15.87
N TRP A 205 -14.89 23.07 -16.02
CA TRP A 205 -14.26 22.82 -17.31
C TRP A 205 -14.31 21.35 -17.66
N ASN A 206 -14.38 21.05 -18.96
CA ASN A 206 -14.31 19.71 -19.53
C ASN A 206 -15.41 18.73 -19.05
N ALA A 207 -15.99 18.00 -19.99
CA ALA A 207 -17.07 17.06 -19.72
C ALA A 207 -16.69 15.85 -18.86
N CYS A 208 -15.39 15.59 -18.64
CA CYS A 208 -14.87 14.43 -17.93
C CYS A 208 -14.40 14.74 -16.50
N HIS A 209 -14.47 16.01 -16.09
CA HIS A 209 -13.99 16.38 -14.77
C HIS A 209 -14.91 15.85 -13.66
N GLY A 210 -14.35 15.09 -12.72
CA GLY A 210 -15.10 14.53 -11.59
C GLY A 210 -16.05 13.37 -11.94
N THR A 211 -15.94 12.77 -13.12
CA THR A 211 -16.85 11.70 -13.57
C THR A 211 -16.73 10.39 -12.79
N TYR A 212 -15.68 10.21 -11.98
CA TYR A 212 -15.50 9.06 -11.11
C TYR A 212 -15.97 9.30 -9.66
N LEU A 213 -16.36 10.54 -9.31
CA LEU A 213 -16.83 10.87 -7.95
C LEU A 213 -18.01 9.99 -7.50
N PRO A 214 -19.02 9.66 -8.33
CA PRO A 214 -20.10 8.76 -7.90
C PRO A 214 -19.63 7.35 -7.56
N PHE A 215 -18.57 6.84 -8.19
CA PHE A 215 -17.97 5.57 -7.79
C PHE A 215 -17.37 5.67 -6.38
N ILE A 216 -16.58 6.72 -6.14
CA ILE A 216 -15.93 6.93 -4.84
C ILE A 216 -16.98 7.08 -3.74
N GLU A 217 -18.05 7.84 -3.99
CA GLU A 217 -19.15 8.00 -3.04
C GLU A 217 -19.81 6.65 -2.71
N GLN A 218 -20.21 5.90 -3.74
CA GLN A 218 -20.94 4.62 -3.58
C GLN A 218 -20.08 3.48 -3.03
N MET A 219 -18.76 3.61 -3.14
CA MET A 219 -17.77 2.64 -2.66
C MET A 219 -17.02 3.12 -1.41
N SER A 220 -17.38 4.28 -0.85
CA SER A 220 -16.66 4.95 0.24
C SER A 220 -16.43 4.05 1.46
N ASP A 221 -17.42 3.27 1.88
CA ASP A 221 -17.29 2.28 2.96
C ASP A 221 -16.37 1.11 2.61
N SER A 222 -16.40 0.70 1.35
CA SER A 222 -15.70 -0.48 0.83
C SER A 222 -14.23 -0.22 0.52
N LEU A 223 -13.91 0.96 -0.02
CA LEU A 223 -12.55 1.38 -0.36
C LEU A 223 -11.64 1.34 0.87
N ASP A 224 -10.49 0.71 0.71
CA ASP A 224 -9.41 0.70 1.68
C ASP A 224 -8.43 1.84 1.44
N LEU A 225 -8.08 2.10 0.17
CA LEU A 225 -7.25 3.24 -0.25
C LEU A 225 -7.81 3.90 -1.51
N LEU A 226 -7.89 5.23 -1.50
CA LEU A 226 -8.02 6.05 -2.70
C LEU A 226 -6.66 6.71 -2.97
N MET A 227 -6.11 6.42 -4.15
CA MET A 227 -4.73 6.71 -4.53
C MET A 227 -4.69 7.64 -5.75
N VAL A 228 -5.46 8.74 -5.69
CA VAL A 228 -5.59 9.69 -6.82
C VAL A 228 -4.22 10.10 -7.38
N GLN A 229 -4.00 9.89 -8.68
CA GLN A 229 -2.71 10.13 -9.33
C GLN A 229 -2.46 11.64 -9.44
N TYR A 230 -1.55 12.20 -8.62
CA TYR A 230 -1.22 13.64 -8.64
C TYR A 230 -0.21 13.98 -9.76
N TYR A 231 -0.45 13.44 -10.94
CA TYR A 231 0.36 13.58 -12.16
C TYR A 231 -0.54 13.43 -13.40
N ASN A 232 -0.02 13.74 -14.60
CA ASN A 232 -0.75 13.71 -15.87
C ASN A 232 -2.02 14.57 -15.93
N SER A 233 -2.10 15.63 -15.13
CA SER A 233 -3.37 16.28 -14.79
C SER A 233 -3.37 17.80 -14.97
N GLY A 234 -2.19 18.42 -15.08
CA GLY A 234 -2.05 19.86 -15.26
C GLY A 234 -2.33 20.64 -13.98
N SER A 235 -3.53 21.20 -13.84
CA SER A 235 -3.91 22.05 -12.71
C SER A 235 -5.23 21.65 -12.06
N VAL A 236 -5.40 22.06 -10.80
CA VAL A 236 -6.66 21.96 -10.07
C VAL A 236 -7.00 23.27 -9.38
N TYR A 237 -8.29 23.52 -9.18
CA TYR A 237 -8.78 24.61 -8.34
C TYR A 237 -8.68 24.27 -6.86
N ALA A 238 -8.53 25.30 -6.02
CA ALA A 238 -8.76 25.16 -4.59
C ALA A 238 -10.21 24.80 -4.24
N ILE A 239 -10.37 24.13 -3.10
CA ILE A 239 -11.65 24.01 -2.41
C ILE A 239 -12.18 25.42 -2.10
N PRO A 240 -13.50 25.67 -2.16
CA PRO A 240 -14.06 26.97 -1.85
C PRO A 240 -13.67 27.49 -0.45
N GLY A 241 -12.85 28.55 -0.39
CA GLY A 241 -12.41 29.16 0.87
C GLY A 241 -10.95 29.63 0.86
N HIS A 242 -10.10 29.04 0.00
CA HIS A 242 -8.64 29.21 0.03
C HIS A 242 -8.08 29.79 -1.27
N PRO A 243 -7.22 30.83 -1.20
CA PRO A 243 -7.57 32.16 -1.67
C PRO A 243 -8.15 32.14 -3.10
N VAL A 244 -9.42 32.52 -3.20
CA VAL A 244 -10.30 32.51 -4.39
C VAL A 244 -10.44 31.11 -5.01
N ALA A 245 -11.67 30.57 -5.05
CA ALA A 245 -12.01 29.24 -5.59
C ALA A 245 -11.75 29.05 -7.12
N THR A 246 -10.95 29.93 -7.72
CA THR A 246 -10.46 29.93 -9.10
C THR A 246 -8.93 29.96 -9.18
N THR A 247 -8.23 30.01 -8.05
CA THR A 247 -6.76 29.89 -8.04
C THR A 247 -6.38 28.48 -8.42
N GLU A 248 -5.52 28.39 -9.43
CA GLU A 248 -4.99 27.12 -9.93
C GLU A 248 -3.70 26.76 -9.20
N TYR A 249 -3.59 25.48 -8.87
CA TYR A 249 -2.35 24.85 -8.40
C TYR A 249 -1.94 23.84 -9.45
N TYR A 250 -0.64 23.76 -9.75
CA TYR A 250 -0.11 22.99 -10.87
C TYR A 250 0.70 21.79 -10.40
N GLU A 251 0.59 20.69 -11.13
CA GLU A 251 1.36 19.46 -10.92
C GLU A 251 2.87 19.73 -10.75
N GLY A 252 3.54 18.88 -9.98
CA GLY A 252 4.96 19.06 -9.63
C GLY A 252 5.24 20.07 -8.52
N THR A 253 4.21 20.60 -7.86
CA THR A 253 4.35 21.52 -6.73
C THR A 253 3.82 20.92 -5.43
N VAL A 254 4.40 21.34 -4.29
CA VAL A 254 3.90 20.95 -2.96
C VAL A 254 2.45 21.40 -2.75
N ASP A 255 2.08 22.58 -3.25
CA ASP A 255 0.71 23.10 -3.11
C ASP A 255 -0.31 22.24 -3.86
N PHE A 256 0.05 21.72 -5.04
CA PHE A 256 -0.82 20.81 -5.80
C PHE A 256 -1.09 19.50 -5.07
N VAL A 257 -0.07 18.94 -4.40
CA VAL A 257 -0.26 17.76 -3.56
C VAL A 257 -1.21 18.08 -2.40
N ILE A 258 -0.97 19.18 -1.69
CA ILE A 258 -1.75 19.55 -0.51
C ILE A 258 -3.23 19.79 -0.87
N VAL A 259 -3.50 20.59 -1.89
CA VAL A 259 -4.88 20.93 -2.29
C VAL A 259 -5.66 19.70 -2.78
N ASN A 260 -5.02 18.80 -3.52
CA ASN A 260 -5.69 17.59 -3.98
C ASN A 260 -5.97 16.63 -2.81
N THR A 261 -5.01 16.46 -1.91
CA THR A 261 -5.20 15.59 -0.74
C THR A 261 -6.30 16.11 0.16
N GLU A 262 -6.33 17.42 0.44
CA GLU A 262 -7.42 18.02 1.22
C GLU A 262 -8.78 17.89 0.51
N ALA A 263 -8.83 18.13 -0.80
CA ALA A 263 -10.09 18.05 -1.56
C ALA A 263 -10.68 16.64 -1.57
N VAL A 264 -9.83 15.61 -1.59
CA VAL A 264 -10.26 14.22 -1.46
C VAL A 264 -10.79 13.94 -0.04
N ILE A 265 -10.16 14.50 0.99
CA ILE A 265 -10.54 14.23 2.37
C ILE A 265 -11.82 14.96 2.76
N GLU A 266 -11.94 16.25 2.47
CA GLU A 266 -13.08 17.06 2.89
C GLU A 266 -14.31 16.90 1.99
N GLY A 267 -14.08 16.51 0.74
CA GLY A 267 -15.12 16.51 -0.28
C GLY A 267 -15.45 17.91 -0.79
N PHE A 268 -16.31 17.95 -1.81
CA PHE A 268 -16.70 19.21 -2.45
C PHE A 268 -17.94 19.03 -3.32
N LYS A 269 -18.62 20.15 -3.57
CA LYS A 269 -19.69 20.20 -4.57
C LYS A 269 -19.09 20.17 -5.97
N SER A 270 -19.50 19.19 -6.79
CA SER A 270 -19.12 19.15 -8.20
C SER A 270 -19.58 20.41 -8.92
N LYS A 271 -18.68 21.04 -9.67
CA LYS A 271 -18.97 22.16 -10.58
C LYS A 271 -19.16 21.70 -12.02
N ASN A 272 -19.00 20.41 -12.30
CA ASN A 272 -19.23 19.82 -13.62
C ASN A 272 -20.74 19.78 -13.95
N ASN A 273 -21.11 19.98 -15.22
CA ASN A 273 -22.50 19.91 -15.67
C ASN A 273 -23.03 18.49 -15.95
N LYS A 274 -22.17 17.46 -15.93
CA LYS A 274 -22.53 16.04 -16.05
C LYS A 274 -22.63 15.31 -14.72
N VAL A 275 -22.03 15.86 -13.67
CA VAL A 275 -21.96 15.23 -12.35
C VAL A 275 -22.56 16.18 -11.34
N SER A 276 -23.74 15.83 -10.84
CA SER A 276 -24.46 16.64 -9.85
C SER A 276 -24.31 16.07 -8.43
N GLY A 277 -24.43 16.93 -7.43
CA GLY A 277 -24.32 16.57 -6.02
C GLY A 277 -23.00 16.99 -5.38
N THR A 278 -22.82 16.56 -4.14
CA THR A 278 -21.65 16.85 -3.32
C THR A 278 -20.96 15.53 -3.02
N TYR A 279 -19.68 15.44 -3.37
CA TYR A 279 -18.83 14.35 -2.91
C TYR A 279 -18.54 14.58 -1.43
N SER A 280 -18.79 13.58 -0.59
CA SER A 280 -18.75 13.70 0.87
C SER A 280 -17.35 13.69 1.47
N GLY A 281 -16.33 13.37 0.66
CA GLY A 281 -14.96 13.18 1.13
C GLY A 281 -14.68 11.76 1.61
N LEU A 282 -13.44 11.49 2.00
CA LEU A 282 -13.03 10.23 2.62
C LEU A 282 -12.21 10.49 3.89
N PRO A 283 -12.29 9.61 4.90
CA PRO A 283 -11.37 9.66 6.03
C PRO A 283 -9.91 9.66 5.55
N ALA A 284 -9.07 10.51 6.15
CA ALA A 284 -7.65 10.59 5.82
C ALA A 284 -6.92 9.23 5.93
N SER A 285 -7.40 8.34 6.79
CA SER A 285 -6.95 6.96 6.94
C SER A 285 -7.14 6.07 5.70
N LYS A 286 -7.82 6.56 4.66
CA LYS A 286 -8.03 5.92 3.35
C LYS A 286 -7.33 6.67 2.20
N VAL A 287 -6.62 7.76 2.46
CA VAL A 287 -6.03 8.62 1.41
C VAL A 287 -4.51 8.55 1.49
N VAL A 288 -3.86 8.41 0.33
CA VAL A 288 -2.40 8.43 0.19
C VAL A 288 -1.98 9.56 -0.76
N ILE A 289 -0.74 10.02 -0.61
CA ILE A 289 -0.12 10.90 -1.62
C ILE A 289 0.46 10.03 -2.73
N SER A 290 -0.06 10.17 -3.95
CA SER A 290 0.36 9.37 -5.11
C SER A 290 1.16 10.19 -6.10
N LEU A 291 2.44 9.85 -6.30
CA LEU A 291 3.34 10.58 -7.19
C LEU A 291 4.24 9.62 -7.99
N PRO A 292 4.77 10.06 -9.14
CA PRO A 292 5.84 9.32 -9.79
C PRO A 292 7.07 9.27 -8.87
N SER A 293 7.79 8.16 -8.91
CA SER A 293 8.91 7.88 -8.00
C SER A 293 10.05 8.91 -8.12
N CYS A 294 10.47 9.23 -9.34
CA CYS A 294 11.36 10.34 -9.68
C CYS A 294 11.37 10.61 -11.19
N GLY A 295 12.04 11.69 -11.61
CA GLY A 295 12.37 11.96 -13.02
C GLY A 295 11.21 12.48 -13.88
N ASP A 296 9.98 12.43 -13.37
CA ASP A 296 8.80 13.02 -13.99
C ASP A 296 8.61 14.48 -13.56
N ALA A 297 7.96 15.29 -14.40
CA ALA A 297 7.66 16.70 -14.11
C ALA A 297 6.77 16.88 -12.86
N ALA A 298 5.93 15.90 -12.56
CA ALA A 298 5.08 15.89 -11.37
C ALA A 298 5.77 15.32 -10.12
N SER A 299 6.99 14.76 -10.24
CA SER A 299 7.73 14.22 -9.09
C SER A 299 8.12 15.33 -8.11
N LEU A 300 8.11 15.02 -6.82
CA LEU A 300 8.69 15.88 -5.79
C LEU A 300 10.02 15.30 -5.28
N SER A 301 10.92 16.16 -4.80
CA SER A 301 12.04 15.68 -3.99
C SER A 301 11.54 15.03 -2.71
N GLY A 302 12.31 14.12 -2.13
CA GLY A 302 11.95 13.48 -0.87
C GLY A 302 11.74 14.49 0.28
N GLU A 303 12.48 15.60 0.28
CA GLU A 303 12.28 16.70 1.24
C GLU A 303 10.94 17.40 1.05
N ASN A 304 10.57 17.73 -0.19
CA ASN A 304 9.29 18.39 -0.50
C ASN A 304 8.09 17.47 -0.24
N LEU A 305 8.21 16.18 -0.58
CA LEU A 305 7.18 15.18 -0.28
C LEU A 305 6.98 15.05 1.25
N LYS A 306 8.07 14.94 2.00
CA LYS A 306 8.02 14.92 3.47
C LYS A 306 7.41 16.20 4.05
N ALA A 307 7.79 17.36 3.51
CA ALA A 307 7.27 18.65 3.97
C ALA A 307 5.76 18.76 3.72
N ALA A 308 5.29 18.41 2.52
CA ALA A 308 3.86 18.36 2.19
C ALA A 308 3.10 17.41 3.12
N ALA A 309 3.59 16.17 3.30
CA ALA A 309 2.95 15.19 4.17
C ALA A 309 2.91 15.64 5.65
N ASN A 310 4.00 16.22 6.16
CA ASN A 310 4.05 16.72 7.54
C ASN A 310 3.10 17.90 7.75
N TYR A 311 2.96 18.78 6.76
CA TYR A 311 2.01 19.89 6.81
C TYR A 311 0.57 19.37 6.82
N ILE A 312 0.21 18.45 5.90
CA ILE A 312 -1.10 17.78 5.86
C ILE A 312 -1.43 17.12 7.20
N MET A 313 -0.48 16.45 7.84
CA MET A 313 -0.67 15.82 9.16
C MET A 313 -0.67 16.80 10.34
N GLY A 314 -0.47 18.10 10.12
CA GLY A 314 -0.46 19.12 11.19
C GLY A 314 0.78 19.10 12.08
N ARG A 315 1.90 18.54 11.61
CA ARG A 315 3.15 18.41 12.38
C ARG A 315 4.38 19.07 11.72
N GLY A 316 4.17 19.84 10.66
CA GLY A 316 5.21 20.57 9.95
C GLY A 316 4.76 21.97 9.56
N ASP A 317 5.72 22.81 9.21
CA ASP A 317 5.46 24.16 8.71
C ASP A 317 4.83 24.13 7.32
N LYS A 318 4.16 25.23 6.94
CA LYS A 318 3.55 25.38 5.62
C LYS A 318 4.65 25.46 4.53
N PRO A 319 4.75 24.48 3.61
CA PRO A 319 5.85 24.38 2.66
C PRO A 319 5.60 25.16 1.36
N GLY A 320 4.39 25.69 1.17
CA GLY A 320 3.98 26.45 0.00
C GLY A 320 2.99 27.56 0.34
N ASN A 321 2.15 27.93 -0.61
CA ASN A 321 1.19 29.02 -0.46
C ASN A 321 -0.18 28.54 0.00
N TYR A 322 -0.55 27.30 -0.34
CA TYR A 322 -1.84 26.73 0.01
C TYR A 322 -1.94 26.53 1.53
N THR A 323 -3.03 27.00 2.11
CA THR A 323 -3.29 26.90 3.55
C THR A 323 -4.39 25.87 3.75
N LEU A 324 -4.15 24.86 4.58
CA LEU A 324 -5.14 23.84 4.92
C LEU A 324 -6.30 24.45 5.73
N ASP A 325 -7.49 23.88 5.54
CA ASP A 325 -8.66 24.06 6.39
C ASP A 325 -8.49 23.31 7.72
N ASN A 326 -8.00 22.07 7.65
CA ASN A 326 -7.77 21.21 8.82
C ASN A 326 -6.46 20.41 8.72
N SER A 327 -6.00 19.86 9.85
CA SER A 327 -4.93 18.86 9.85
C SER A 327 -5.51 17.45 9.80
N TYR A 328 -4.82 16.55 9.11
CA TYR A 328 -5.22 15.15 8.90
C TYR A 328 -4.15 14.15 9.37
N PRO A 329 -3.97 13.93 10.69
CA PRO A 329 -2.90 13.08 11.24
C PRO A 329 -2.96 11.61 10.78
N GLU A 330 -4.14 11.14 10.36
CA GLU A 330 -4.37 9.77 9.93
C GLU A 330 -4.04 9.51 8.45
N LEU A 331 -3.48 10.49 7.72
CA LEU A 331 -3.08 10.33 6.31
C LEU A 331 -2.37 8.97 6.08
N ARG A 332 -2.92 8.14 5.20
CA ARG A 332 -2.61 6.71 5.20
C ARG A 332 -1.19 6.37 4.75
N GLY A 333 -0.56 7.21 3.93
CA GLY A 333 0.82 7.00 3.48
C GLY A 333 1.05 7.50 2.07
N PHE A 334 1.93 6.81 1.33
CA PHE A 334 2.31 7.19 -0.03
C PHE A 334 2.03 6.04 -1.02
N MET A 335 1.74 6.41 -2.26
CA MET A 335 1.72 5.52 -3.42
C MET A 335 2.72 6.03 -4.46
N THR A 336 3.36 5.13 -5.21
CA THR A 336 4.16 5.57 -6.36
C THR A 336 4.00 4.71 -7.61
N TRP A 337 4.00 5.42 -8.73
CA TRP A 337 4.38 4.89 -10.04
C TRP A 337 5.91 5.10 -10.24
N SER A 338 6.75 4.10 -10.06
CA SER A 338 6.46 2.72 -9.65
C SER A 338 7.57 2.27 -8.69
N ALA A 339 7.36 1.19 -7.93
CA ALA A 339 8.42 0.61 -7.11
C ALA A 339 9.57 0.05 -7.97
N SER A 340 9.23 -0.49 -9.15
CA SER A 340 10.21 -0.94 -10.14
C SER A 340 11.09 0.23 -10.60
N HIS A 341 10.50 1.39 -10.91
CA HIS A 341 11.21 2.59 -11.31
C HIS A 341 12.05 3.17 -10.16
N ASP A 342 11.51 3.24 -8.95
CA ASP A 342 12.24 3.71 -7.77
C ASP A 342 13.53 2.90 -7.54
N ALA A 343 13.42 1.57 -7.67
CA ALA A 343 14.55 0.65 -7.56
C ALA A 343 15.59 0.80 -8.68
N LYS A 344 15.14 1.02 -9.93
CA LYS A 344 16.03 1.02 -11.10
C LYS A 344 16.62 2.38 -11.43
N LYS A 345 15.95 3.47 -11.08
CA LYS A 345 16.25 4.82 -11.57
C LYS A 345 16.40 5.85 -10.46
N CYS A 346 15.76 5.64 -9.32
CA CYS A 346 15.70 6.66 -8.27
C CYS A 346 16.52 6.31 -7.01
N ASN A 347 17.22 5.17 -7.01
CA ASN A 347 17.99 4.71 -5.86
C ASN A 347 17.17 4.69 -4.55
N TYR A 348 15.90 4.27 -4.66
CA TYR A 348 14.95 4.18 -3.56
C TYR A 348 14.58 5.51 -2.87
N SER A 349 14.74 6.65 -3.57
CA SER A 349 14.47 7.97 -2.99
C SER A 349 13.03 8.15 -2.52
N TYR A 350 12.07 7.48 -3.16
CA TYR A 350 10.67 7.57 -2.77
C TYR A 350 10.40 6.76 -1.49
N ALA A 351 10.94 5.53 -1.42
CA ALA A 351 10.91 4.73 -0.20
C ALA A 351 11.66 5.40 0.97
N ASP A 352 12.76 6.12 0.71
CA ASP A 352 13.47 6.93 1.71
C ASP A 352 12.59 8.08 2.23
N ALA A 353 11.86 8.75 1.34
CA ALA A 353 10.92 9.81 1.72
C ALA A 353 9.80 9.26 2.63
N PHE A 354 9.27 8.07 2.32
CA PHE A 354 8.29 7.39 3.16
C PHE A 354 8.83 7.12 4.57
N SER A 355 9.98 6.43 4.67
CA SER A 355 10.58 6.12 5.99
C SER A 355 10.90 7.39 6.77
N SER A 356 11.54 8.38 6.14
CA SER A 356 11.88 9.64 6.82
C SER A 356 10.67 10.48 7.26
N THR A 357 9.49 10.19 6.69
CA THR A 357 8.21 10.79 7.07
C THR A 357 7.56 9.98 8.19
N PHE A 358 7.33 8.68 8.01
CA PHE A 358 6.46 7.90 8.89
C PHE A 358 7.18 7.04 9.93
N ASP A 359 8.44 6.66 9.69
CA ASP A 359 9.27 6.07 10.73
C ASP A 359 9.75 7.23 11.61
N SER A 360 8.99 7.51 12.67
CA SER A 360 9.32 8.58 13.63
C SER A 360 10.77 8.47 14.11
N LEU A 361 11.39 9.64 14.34
CA LEU A 361 12.64 9.94 15.05
C LEU A 361 12.74 9.36 16.48
N LEU A 362 12.27 8.15 16.73
CA LEU A 362 12.88 7.29 17.73
C LEU A 362 14.10 6.70 17.05
N ASN A 363 15.28 7.10 17.52
CA ASN A 363 16.59 6.60 17.12
C ASN A 363 16.78 5.10 17.50
N ILE A 364 15.73 4.30 17.39
CA ILE A 364 15.80 2.87 17.23
C ILE A 364 16.01 2.72 15.73
N GLN A 365 17.27 2.61 15.30
CA GLN A 365 17.54 1.90 14.06
C GLN A 365 16.71 0.61 14.16
N LYS A 366 15.63 0.47 13.37
CA LYS A 366 15.11 -0.86 13.06
C LYS A 366 16.35 -1.59 12.55
N PRO A 367 16.91 -2.55 13.28
CA PRO A 367 18.06 -3.27 12.80
C PRO A 367 17.59 -3.89 11.49
N SER A 368 18.28 -3.56 10.40
CA SER A 368 18.09 -4.21 9.13
C SER A 368 18.10 -5.72 9.39
N ILE A 369 16.96 -6.38 9.18
CA ILE A 369 16.88 -7.83 9.16
C ILE A 369 17.51 -8.25 7.84
N ASN A 370 18.81 -8.04 7.71
CA ASN A 370 19.59 -8.48 6.56
C ASN A 370 21.05 -8.68 6.97
N ASN A 371 21.23 -9.56 7.95
CA ASN A 371 22.24 -10.62 8.02
C ASN A 371 22.05 -11.32 9.35
N GLN A 372 21.67 -12.61 9.31
CA GLN A 372 21.33 -13.37 10.51
C GLN A 372 22.52 -13.44 11.47
N LEU A 373 22.40 -12.75 12.60
CA LEU A 373 23.23 -13.01 13.77
C LEU A 373 22.99 -14.45 14.21
N THR A 374 23.97 -15.33 14.01
CA THR A 374 23.81 -16.75 14.33
C THR A 374 24.16 -16.96 15.81
N VAL A 375 23.17 -17.39 16.59
CA VAL A 375 23.31 -17.66 18.02
C VAL A 375 23.00 -19.13 18.28
N TYR A 376 23.97 -19.86 18.84
CA TYR A 376 23.82 -21.29 19.11
C TYR A 376 24.59 -21.75 20.36
N PRO A 377 24.10 -22.77 21.08
CA PRO A 377 22.79 -23.39 20.90
C PRO A 377 21.66 -22.43 21.33
N ASN A 378 20.53 -22.49 20.63
CA ASN A 378 19.31 -21.77 20.97
C ASN A 378 18.12 -22.72 20.76
N PRO A 379 17.50 -23.28 21.82
CA PRO A 379 17.73 -22.98 23.24
C PRO A 379 19.08 -23.46 23.80
N SER A 380 19.54 -22.86 24.90
CA SER A 380 20.78 -23.21 25.61
C SER A 380 20.55 -23.56 27.09
N HIS A 381 21.62 -23.94 27.79
CA HIS A 381 21.68 -24.03 29.25
C HIS A 381 22.59 -22.95 29.86
N GLY A 382 22.45 -21.70 29.41
CA GLY A 382 23.22 -20.56 29.94
C GLY A 382 24.56 -20.32 29.27
N SER A 383 24.93 -21.10 28.24
CA SER A 383 26.11 -20.86 27.42
C SER A 383 25.73 -20.74 25.94
N LEU A 384 26.28 -19.76 25.25
CA LEU A 384 26.02 -19.53 23.82
C LEU A 384 27.29 -19.10 23.07
N VAL A 385 27.24 -19.31 21.76
CA VAL A 385 28.19 -18.81 20.78
C VAL A 385 27.46 -17.81 19.90
N ILE A 386 28.08 -16.66 19.73
CA ILE A 386 27.68 -15.65 18.76
C ILE A 386 28.67 -15.71 17.61
N ASP A 387 28.16 -15.96 16.41
CA ASP A 387 28.95 -16.08 15.19
C ASP A 387 28.54 -14.95 14.23
N SER A 388 29.36 -13.89 14.18
CA SER A 388 29.15 -12.73 13.30
C SER A 388 30.42 -11.90 13.10
N LYS A 389 30.92 -11.87 11.86
CA LYS A 389 32.02 -10.98 11.44
C LYS A 389 31.66 -9.50 11.58
N GLN A 390 30.40 -9.15 11.38
CA GLN A 390 29.93 -7.75 11.34
C GLN A 390 29.85 -7.11 12.74
N LEU A 391 29.88 -7.93 13.80
CA LEU A 391 29.87 -7.45 15.17
C LEU A 391 31.24 -7.08 15.73
N VAL A 392 32.35 -7.43 15.08
CA VAL A 392 33.70 -7.12 15.60
C VAL A 392 33.87 -5.60 15.74
N GLY A 393 34.18 -5.14 16.95
CA GLY A 393 34.28 -3.74 17.34
C GLY A 393 32.98 -3.14 17.90
N GLN A 394 31.85 -3.85 17.82
CA GLN A 394 30.56 -3.37 18.35
C GLN A 394 30.31 -3.81 19.79
N LYS A 395 29.52 -3.01 20.52
CA LYS A 395 29.03 -3.36 21.86
C LYS A 395 27.79 -4.24 21.74
N LEU A 396 27.87 -5.43 22.33
CA LEU A 396 26.77 -6.36 22.51
C LEU A 396 26.15 -6.19 23.91
N GLN A 397 24.84 -6.37 24.00
CA GLN A 397 24.07 -6.43 25.24
C GLN A 397 23.11 -7.63 25.21
N ILE A 398 22.89 -8.23 26.37
CA ILE A 398 21.85 -9.24 26.59
C ILE A 398 20.92 -8.70 27.66
N THR A 399 19.62 -8.65 27.39
CA THR A 399 18.60 -8.19 28.33
C THR A 399 17.52 -9.27 28.53
N ASP A 400 16.81 -9.22 29.65
CA ASP A 400 15.57 -9.98 29.82
C ASP A 400 14.39 -9.31 29.07
N LEU A 401 13.19 -9.89 29.18
CA LEU A 401 11.97 -9.38 28.55
C LEU A 401 11.50 -8.03 29.13
N GLU A 402 11.93 -7.68 30.33
CA GLU A 402 11.63 -6.39 30.97
C GLU A 402 12.66 -5.31 30.60
N GLY A 403 13.65 -5.66 29.77
CA GLY A 403 14.71 -4.75 29.31
C GLY A 403 15.85 -4.58 30.32
N LYS A 404 15.88 -5.35 31.40
CA LYS A 404 16.98 -5.31 32.37
C LYS A 404 18.24 -5.91 31.74
N LEU A 405 19.35 -5.17 31.85
CA LEU A 405 20.65 -5.60 31.33
C LEU A 405 21.20 -6.78 32.16
N ILE A 406 21.44 -7.90 31.49
CA ILE A 406 22.02 -9.13 32.05
C ILE A 406 23.51 -9.22 31.76
N PHE A 407 23.93 -8.84 30.55
CA PHE A 407 25.32 -8.93 30.11
C PHE A 407 25.65 -7.86 29.09
N SER A 408 26.90 -7.38 29.06
CA SER A 408 27.38 -6.51 27.99
C SER A 408 28.89 -6.64 27.79
N GLN A 409 29.32 -6.68 26.52
CA GLN A 409 30.73 -6.67 26.17
C GLN A 409 30.94 -6.08 24.77
N THR A 410 32.16 -5.67 24.47
CA THR A 410 32.56 -5.35 23.09
C THR A 410 33.09 -6.61 22.42
N ILE A 411 32.63 -6.89 21.20
CA ILE A 411 33.02 -8.09 20.46
C ILE A 411 34.38 -7.87 19.80
N THR A 412 35.34 -8.75 20.06
CA THR A 412 36.71 -8.65 19.53
C THR A 412 37.03 -9.69 18.47
N SER A 413 36.16 -10.68 18.27
CA SER A 413 36.35 -11.79 17.32
C SER A 413 35.02 -12.21 16.70
N GLU A 414 35.08 -12.77 15.48
CA GLU A 414 33.91 -13.27 14.74
C GLU A 414 33.08 -14.27 15.55
N LYS A 415 33.76 -15.22 16.22
CA LYS A 415 33.14 -16.12 17.18
C LYS A 415 33.39 -15.63 18.58
N THR A 416 32.31 -15.49 19.34
CA THR A 416 32.36 -15.06 20.72
C THR A 416 31.59 -16.03 21.60
N TYR A 417 32.28 -16.55 22.62
CA TYR A 417 31.71 -17.49 23.58
C TYR A 417 31.26 -16.71 24.80
N ILE A 418 30.00 -16.90 25.19
CA ILE A 418 29.40 -16.25 26.35
C ILE A 418 28.90 -17.34 27.29
N HIS A 419 29.38 -17.28 28.53
CA HIS A 419 28.95 -18.13 29.63
C HIS A 419 28.24 -17.25 30.66
N LEU A 420 26.94 -17.47 30.82
CA LEU A 420 26.08 -16.79 31.79
C LEU A 420 25.65 -17.82 32.83
N ASP A 421 26.60 -18.19 33.68
CA ASP A 421 26.33 -19.13 34.76
C ASP A 421 25.25 -18.54 35.68
N GLN A 422 24.24 -19.35 36.02
CA GLN A 422 23.17 -19.01 36.97
C GLN A 422 22.08 -18.02 36.50
N ILE A 423 21.87 -17.86 35.18
CA ILE A 423 20.68 -17.11 34.71
C ILE A 423 19.42 -18.00 34.76
N ALA A 424 18.27 -17.37 35.01
CA ALA A 424 17.00 -18.09 35.05
C ALA A 424 16.59 -18.60 33.65
N SER A 425 15.89 -19.72 33.60
CA SER A 425 15.22 -20.16 32.37
C SER A 425 14.26 -19.08 31.89
N GLY A 426 14.32 -18.73 30.59
CA GLY A 426 13.59 -17.59 30.06
C GLY A 426 14.00 -17.22 28.65
N ILE A 427 13.35 -16.16 28.13
CA ILE A 427 13.67 -15.55 26.84
C ILE A 427 14.49 -14.30 27.11
N TYR A 428 15.62 -14.19 26.42
CA TYR A 428 16.52 -13.04 26.47
C TYR A 428 16.66 -12.44 25.09
N THR A 429 16.90 -11.14 25.04
CA THR A 429 17.18 -10.40 23.80
C THR A 429 18.67 -10.12 23.73
N ILE A 430 19.31 -10.49 22.62
CA ILE A 430 20.69 -10.16 22.30
C ILE A 430 20.67 -9.02 21.30
N GLN A 431 21.29 -7.91 21.66
CA GLN A 431 21.28 -6.69 20.86
C GLN A 431 22.68 -6.07 20.70
N SER A 432 22.90 -5.41 19.57
CA SER A 432 23.99 -4.47 19.33
C SER A 432 23.42 -3.25 18.61
N SER A 433 24.25 -2.26 18.26
CA SER A 433 23.80 -1.11 17.45
C SER A 433 23.09 -1.52 16.16
N SER A 434 23.44 -2.66 15.57
CA SER A 434 22.97 -3.04 14.23
C SER A 434 22.20 -4.37 14.18
N TYR A 435 22.00 -5.07 15.30
CA TYR A 435 21.35 -6.39 15.33
C TYR A 435 20.52 -6.58 16.58
N VAL A 436 19.40 -7.29 16.44
CA VAL A 436 18.59 -7.79 17.56
C VAL A 436 18.16 -9.23 17.25
N THR A 437 18.34 -10.16 18.20
CA THR A 437 17.85 -11.55 18.11
C THR A 437 17.42 -12.08 19.47
N LYS A 438 16.67 -13.19 19.48
CA LYS A 438 16.19 -13.84 20.71
C LYS A 438 17.04 -15.06 21.03
N TRP A 439 17.31 -15.26 22.32
CA TRP A 439 17.99 -16.44 22.84
C TRP A 439 17.22 -17.03 24.01
N ILE A 440 16.95 -18.33 23.93
CA ILE A 440 16.14 -19.07 24.90
C ILE A 440 17.07 -19.85 25.82
N VAL A 441 16.83 -19.77 27.13
CA VAL A 441 17.55 -20.54 28.15
C VAL A 441 16.56 -21.52 28.77
N LYS A 442 16.92 -22.81 28.77
CA LYS A 442 16.15 -23.90 29.36
C LYS A 442 16.66 -24.29 30.72
#